data_AF-A0A7S2M1F3-F1
#
_entry.id   AF-A0A7S2M1F3-F1
#
_cell.length_a   1.000
_cell.length_b   1.000
_cell.length_c   1.000
_cell.angle_alpha   90.00
_cell.angle_beta   90.00
_cell.angle_gamma   90.00
#
_symmetry.space_group_name_H-M   'P 1'
#
loop_
_entity.id
_entity.type
_entity.pdbx_description
1 polymer ?
#
loop_
_entity_poly.entity_id
_entity_poly.type
_entity_poly.pdbx_seq_one_letter_code
_entity_poly.pdbx_strand_id
1 'polypeptide(L)'
;WATCLTLAALRCVYKAFVGEYWVWLAHSRLSANVARLVRVMIAARLLSYIPLILSVSRMVRSDAFDAAVHAELHTASGGTLRWFMKSKVTGFLLVLSLIMAAQLLSVHGGPEMFLILLVLHIIVVISCAVFIVVWKLSLLRICRLRDRIRSQAADLSGGWPMMTREYQAIVDFVDEVWRRSGFSGAVMLRFGMDLVFVTFVIAGAKVDMALVVRESWLWIIVQVAALCVGLYFWAQIHSVCSSDAYPKQSLLSLAARHLGRLSRQDAVDHQGFMDCVKGLPCGVHIGHAGLVSMRRVGPILRLA
;
A
#
# COMPACT_ATOMS: atom_id res chain seq x y z
N TRP A 1 24.85 0.86 -5.67
CA TRP A 1 24.17 1.71 -4.67
C TRP A 1 23.19 0.94 -3.79
N ALA A 2 22.05 0.44 -4.29
CA ALA A 2 21.09 -0.31 -3.47
C ALA A 2 21.72 -1.53 -2.75
N THR A 3 22.47 -2.37 -3.48
CA THR A 3 23.18 -3.52 -2.91
C THR A 3 24.24 -3.12 -1.88
N CYS A 4 24.94 -2.00 -2.09
CA CYS A 4 25.92 -1.47 -1.13
C CYS A 4 25.24 -0.94 0.13
N LEU A 5 24.10 -0.26 0.00
CA LEU A 5 23.25 0.16 1.12
C LEU A 5 22.68 -1.03 1.89
N THR A 6 22.27 -2.09 1.20
CA THR A 6 21.79 -3.33 1.83
C THR A 6 22.91 -4.05 2.57
N LEU A 7 24.10 -4.17 1.98
CA LEU A 7 25.26 -4.82 2.61
C LEU A 7 25.82 -3.97 3.77
N ALA A 8 25.85 -2.64 3.63
CA ALA A 8 26.22 -1.73 4.70
C ALA A 8 25.19 -1.74 5.84
N ALA A 9 23.90 -1.78 5.52
CA ALA A 9 22.83 -1.95 6.51
C ALA A 9 22.95 -3.31 7.20
N LEU A 10 23.16 -4.42 6.48
CA LEU A 10 23.38 -5.75 7.08
C LEU A 10 24.63 -5.79 7.96
N ARG A 11 25.71 -5.11 7.57
CA ARG A 11 26.96 -5.05 8.34
C ARG A 11 26.84 -4.15 9.56
N CYS A 12 26.17 -2.99 9.47
CA CYS A 12 25.86 -2.12 10.60
C CYS A 12 24.87 -2.80 11.54
N VAL A 13 23.84 -3.45 11.02
CA VAL A 13 22.92 -4.28 11.80
C VAL A 13 23.70 -5.34 12.54
N TYR A 14 24.58 -6.09 11.88
CA TYR A 14 25.41 -7.11 12.52
C TYR A 14 26.30 -6.54 13.62
N LYS A 15 26.95 -5.38 13.40
CA LYS A 15 27.80 -4.73 14.41
C LYS A 15 27.02 -4.17 15.59
N ALA A 16 25.92 -3.44 15.34
CA ALA A 16 25.01 -2.93 16.36
C ALA A 16 24.40 -4.08 17.19
N PHE A 17 24.12 -5.22 16.53
CA PHE A 17 23.63 -6.45 17.16
C PHE A 17 24.64 -7.16 18.06
N VAL A 18 25.92 -7.07 17.75
CA VAL A 18 26.97 -7.84 18.44
C VAL A 18 27.61 -7.04 19.57
N GLY A 19 27.64 -5.71 19.51
CA GLY A 19 28.25 -4.86 20.54
C GLY A 19 27.26 -4.25 21.54
N GLU A 20 26.40 -3.35 21.06
CA GLU A 20 25.54 -2.51 21.93
C GLU A 20 24.32 -3.24 22.48
N TYR A 21 23.82 -4.23 21.72
CA TYR A 21 22.64 -5.01 22.11
C TYR A 21 22.86 -5.86 23.37
N TRP A 22 24.08 -6.37 23.60
CA TRP A 22 24.41 -7.10 24.83
C TRP A 22 24.45 -6.21 26.07
N VAL A 23 24.88 -4.95 25.90
CA VAL A 23 24.87 -3.94 26.97
C VAL A 23 23.42 -3.56 27.31
N TRP A 24 22.57 -3.36 26.30
CA TRP A 24 21.14 -3.12 26.50
C TRP A 24 20.44 -4.32 27.16
N LEU A 25 20.76 -5.55 26.76
CA LEU A 25 20.23 -6.78 27.36
C LEU A 25 20.61 -6.95 28.82
N ALA A 26 21.88 -6.67 29.14
CA ALA A 26 22.38 -6.70 30.51
C ALA A 26 21.66 -5.66 31.38
N HIS A 27 21.35 -4.48 30.83
CA HIS A 27 20.53 -3.46 31.49
C HIS A 27 19.04 -3.85 31.61
N SER A 28 18.48 -4.55 30.63
CA SER A 28 17.04 -4.79 30.53
C SER A 28 16.55 -6.01 31.32
N ARG A 29 17.43 -6.74 32.01
CA ARG A 29 17.13 -7.97 32.78
C ARG A 29 16.30 -9.03 32.02
N LEU A 30 16.36 -9.04 30.68
CA LEU A 30 15.61 -10.01 29.87
C LEU A 30 16.27 -11.40 29.95
N SER A 31 15.45 -12.46 29.98
CA SER A 31 15.98 -13.82 29.92
C SER A 31 16.73 -14.08 28.61
N ALA A 32 17.76 -14.93 28.64
CA ALA A 32 18.58 -15.26 27.47
C ALA A 32 17.75 -15.83 26.29
N ASN A 33 16.61 -16.45 26.57
CA ASN A 33 15.69 -16.96 25.55
C ASN A 33 14.91 -15.82 24.86
N VAL A 34 14.41 -14.85 25.62
CA VAL A 34 13.73 -13.65 25.09
C VAL A 34 14.71 -12.81 24.27
N ALA A 35 15.93 -12.67 24.77
CA ALA A 35 17.04 -12.04 24.06
C ALA A 35 17.23 -12.62 22.64
N ARG A 36 17.35 -13.95 22.54
CA ARG A 36 17.59 -14.65 21.27
C ARG A 36 16.41 -14.45 20.30
N LEU A 37 15.18 -14.55 20.82
CA LEU A 37 13.96 -14.35 20.05
C LEU A 37 13.90 -12.95 19.43
N VAL A 38 14.15 -11.91 20.24
CA VAL A 38 14.17 -10.51 19.78
C VAL A 38 15.20 -10.30 18.66
N ARG A 39 16.36 -10.97 18.68
CA ARG A 39 17.34 -10.86 17.58
C ARG A 39 16.81 -11.42 16.28
N VAL A 40 16.26 -12.62 16.32
CA VAL A 40 15.69 -13.28 15.14
C VAL A 40 14.58 -12.41 14.56
N MET A 41 13.73 -11.83 15.41
CA MET A 41 12.63 -10.96 15.00
C MET A 41 13.12 -9.67 14.34
N ILE A 42 14.11 -8.98 14.91
CA ILE A 42 14.66 -7.76 14.32
C ILE A 42 15.40 -8.08 13.02
N ALA A 43 16.19 -9.15 12.96
CA ALA A 43 16.86 -9.59 11.75
C ALA A 43 15.85 -9.94 10.64
N ALA A 44 14.79 -10.67 10.96
CA ALA A 44 13.72 -11.00 10.02
C ALA A 44 12.98 -9.73 9.55
N ARG A 45 12.73 -8.78 10.47
CA ARG A 45 12.13 -7.48 10.13
C ARG A 45 13.01 -6.70 9.18
N LEU A 46 14.32 -6.64 9.41
CA LEU A 46 15.29 -5.99 8.53
C LEU A 46 15.33 -6.64 7.14
N LEU A 47 15.33 -7.97 7.08
CA LEU A 47 15.28 -8.71 5.82
C LEU A 47 13.98 -8.42 5.04
N SER A 48 12.86 -8.18 5.73
CA SER A 48 11.58 -7.82 5.10
C SER A 48 11.60 -6.47 4.37
N TYR A 49 12.55 -5.58 4.71
CA TYR A 49 12.73 -4.32 3.99
C TYR A 49 13.40 -4.50 2.62
N ILE A 50 14.13 -5.59 2.39
CA ILE A 50 14.85 -5.80 1.12
C ILE A 50 13.86 -5.87 -0.06
N PRO A 51 12.80 -6.72 -0.02
CA PRO A 51 11.78 -6.72 -1.07
C PRO A 51 11.09 -5.37 -1.25
N LEU A 52 10.88 -4.61 -0.17
CA LEU A 52 10.26 -3.29 -0.22
C LEU A 52 11.15 -2.27 -0.94
N ILE A 53 12.44 -2.19 -0.57
CA ILE A 53 13.43 -1.31 -1.23
C ILE A 53 13.53 -1.64 -2.72
N LEU A 54 13.62 -2.93 -3.06
CA LEU A 54 13.69 -3.37 -4.46
C LEU A 54 12.43 -2.99 -5.24
N SER A 55 11.25 -3.20 -4.66
CA SER A 55 9.97 -2.88 -5.31
C SER A 55 9.77 -1.37 -5.49
N VAL A 56 10.08 -0.57 -4.47
CA VAL A 56 10.06 0.89 -4.57
C VAL A 56 11.06 1.39 -5.61
N SER A 57 12.28 0.84 -5.61
CA SER A 57 13.30 1.22 -6.59
C SER A 57 12.87 0.89 -8.02
N ARG A 58 12.22 -0.27 -8.24
CA ARG A 58 11.63 -0.63 -9.54
C ARG A 58 10.50 0.32 -9.92
N MET A 59 9.63 0.68 -8.97
CA MET A 59 8.52 1.61 -9.21
C MET A 59 9.01 3.00 -9.60
N VAL A 60 9.95 3.56 -8.85
CA VAL A 60 10.49 4.91 -9.10
C VAL A 60 11.24 4.97 -10.43
N ARG A 61 11.76 3.84 -10.92
CA ARG A 61 12.40 3.72 -12.24
C ARG A 61 11.47 3.24 -13.35
N SER A 62 10.18 3.06 -13.06
CA SER A 62 9.24 2.57 -14.06
C SER A 62 8.81 3.69 -14.98
N ASP A 63 9.12 3.56 -16.27
CA ASP A 63 8.66 4.51 -17.31
C ASP A 63 7.14 4.61 -17.34
N ALA A 64 6.43 3.51 -17.06
CA ALA A 64 4.97 3.51 -16.99
C ALA A 64 4.44 4.35 -15.81
N PHE A 65 5.12 4.32 -14.67
CA PHE A 65 4.78 5.15 -13.51
C PHE A 65 5.07 6.63 -13.80
N ASP A 66 6.26 6.92 -14.32
CA ASP A 66 6.69 8.29 -14.63
C ASP A 66 5.79 8.94 -15.70
N ALA A 67 5.56 8.23 -16.81
CA ALA A 67 4.65 8.68 -17.86
C ALA A 67 3.22 8.88 -17.34
N ALA A 68 2.74 8.03 -16.42
CA ALA A 68 1.42 8.20 -15.83
C ALA A 68 1.33 9.43 -14.92
N VAL A 69 2.36 9.71 -14.11
CA VAL A 69 2.44 10.93 -13.29
C VAL A 69 2.46 12.16 -14.18
N HIS A 70 3.35 12.18 -15.18
CA HIS A 70 3.47 13.30 -16.11
C HIS A 70 2.17 13.55 -16.87
N ALA A 71 1.57 12.50 -17.45
CA ALA A 71 0.29 12.61 -18.14
C ALA A 71 -0.80 13.17 -17.22
N GLU A 72 -0.88 12.71 -15.98
CA GLU A 72 -1.87 13.21 -15.02
C GLU A 72 -1.66 14.69 -14.69
N LEU A 73 -0.41 15.12 -14.48
CA LEU A 73 -0.06 16.51 -14.15
C LEU A 73 -0.41 17.51 -15.27
N HIS A 74 -0.41 17.07 -16.53
CA HIS A 74 -0.74 17.89 -17.70
C HIS A 74 -2.24 17.95 -18.02
N THR A 75 -3.09 17.17 -17.36
CA THR A 75 -4.55 17.21 -17.56
C THR A 75 -5.25 18.20 -16.64
N ALA A 76 -6.53 18.49 -16.91
CA ALA A 76 -7.37 19.30 -16.01
C ALA A 76 -7.47 18.71 -14.58
N SER A 77 -7.39 17.38 -14.42
CA SER A 77 -7.32 16.71 -13.11
C SER A 77 -5.95 16.81 -12.43
N GLY A 78 -4.92 17.29 -13.13
CA GLY A 78 -3.59 17.54 -12.59
C GLY A 78 -3.58 18.58 -11.47
N GLY A 79 -4.53 19.54 -11.47
CA GLY A 79 -4.75 20.44 -10.33
C GLY A 79 -5.13 19.68 -9.05
N THR A 80 -6.03 18.70 -9.16
CA THR A 80 -6.44 17.84 -8.05
C THR A 80 -5.29 16.96 -7.56
N LEU A 81 -4.48 16.40 -8.47
CA LEU A 81 -3.29 15.63 -8.08
C LEU A 81 -2.27 16.51 -7.36
N ARG A 82 -1.93 17.70 -7.89
CA ARG A 82 -0.99 18.63 -7.25
C ARG A 82 -1.45 19.07 -5.86
N TRP A 83 -2.73 19.43 -5.72
CA TRP A 83 -3.29 19.79 -4.42
C TRP A 83 -3.26 18.61 -3.45
N PHE A 84 -3.62 17.41 -3.91
CA PHE A 84 -3.55 16.20 -3.11
C PHE A 84 -2.12 15.90 -2.64
N MET A 85 -1.13 15.99 -3.54
CA MET A 85 0.29 15.83 -3.20
C MET A 85 0.73 16.90 -2.17
N LYS A 86 0.44 18.18 -2.42
CA LYS A 86 0.88 19.27 -1.55
C LYS A 86 0.22 19.25 -0.17
N SER A 87 -1.07 18.92 -0.09
CA SER A 87 -1.82 18.98 1.17
C SER A 87 -1.86 17.63 1.88
N LYS A 88 -2.35 16.58 1.21
CA LYS A 88 -2.66 15.30 1.86
C LYS A 88 -1.43 14.42 1.99
N VAL A 89 -0.60 14.33 0.95
CA VAL A 89 0.66 13.55 1.03
C VAL A 89 1.62 14.23 2.00
N THR A 90 1.86 15.54 1.89
CA THR A 90 2.72 16.26 2.84
C THR A 90 2.23 16.13 4.28
N GLY A 91 0.93 16.34 4.53
CA GLY A 91 0.35 16.20 5.88
C GLY A 91 0.49 14.78 6.43
N PHE A 92 0.23 13.76 5.62
CA PHE A 92 0.42 12.36 6.00
C PHE A 92 1.90 12.06 6.32
N LEU A 93 2.83 12.50 5.46
CA LEU A 93 4.26 12.28 5.67
C LEU A 93 4.77 13.04 6.90
N LEU A 94 4.23 14.23 7.19
CA LEU A 94 4.54 14.98 8.39
C LEU A 94 4.12 14.21 9.65
N VAL A 95 2.86 13.75 9.72
CA VAL A 95 2.35 12.96 10.84
C VAL A 95 3.17 11.68 11.01
N LEU A 96 3.46 10.98 9.91
CA LEU A 96 4.29 9.78 9.93
C LEU A 96 5.71 10.09 10.46
N SER A 97 6.31 11.19 10.01
CA SER A 97 7.64 11.63 10.47
C SER A 97 7.64 11.99 11.95
N LEU A 98 6.57 12.63 12.45
CA LEU A 98 6.42 12.94 13.89
C LEU A 98 6.28 11.68 14.74
N ILE A 99 5.48 10.70 14.29
CA ILE A 99 5.35 9.39 14.96
C ILE A 99 6.72 8.68 14.99
N MET A 100 7.43 8.68 13.86
CA MET A 100 8.75 8.06 13.75
C MET A 100 9.80 8.80 14.59
N ALA A 101 9.73 10.13 14.69
CA ALA A 101 10.61 10.92 15.55
C ALA A 101 10.36 10.61 17.03
N ALA A 102 9.09 10.53 17.45
CA ALA A 102 8.73 10.11 18.80
C ALA A 102 9.25 8.69 19.12
N GLN A 103 9.17 7.77 18.14
CA GLN A 103 9.72 6.42 18.25
C GLN A 103 11.25 6.41 18.31
N LEU A 104 11.94 7.29 17.58
CA LEU A 104 13.40 7.39 17.64
C LEU A 104 13.87 7.96 18.98
N LEU A 105 13.14 8.93 19.54
CA LEU A 105 13.44 9.54 20.84
C LEU A 105 13.25 8.58 22.02
N SER A 106 12.41 7.54 21.87
CA SER A 106 12.20 6.54 22.93
C SER A 106 13.20 5.38 22.90
N VAL A 107 14.08 5.32 21.89
CA VAL A 107 15.05 4.23 21.73
C VAL A 107 16.24 4.44 22.68
N HIS A 108 16.37 3.55 23.65
CA HIS A 108 17.51 3.50 24.57
C HIS A 108 18.65 2.64 23.98
N GLY A 109 19.10 2.98 22.77
CA GLY A 109 20.18 2.29 22.04
C GLY A 109 21.33 3.24 21.71
N GLY A 110 22.52 2.72 21.41
CA GLY A 110 23.63 3.56 20.99
C GLY A 110 23.47 4.11 19.55
N PRO A 111 24.43 4.91 19.08
CA PRO A 111 24.31 5.68 17.83
C PRO A 111 24.09 4.80 16.59
N GLU A 112 24.58 3.55 16.60
CA GLU A 112 24.39 2.63 15.48
C GLU A 112 22.93 2.20 15.33
N MET A 113 22.25 1.87 16.44
CA MET A 113 20.83 1.51 16.45
C MET A 113 19.94 2.70 16.04
N PHE A 114 20.28 3.91 16.50
CA PHE A 114 19.60 5.13 16.06
C PHE A 114 19.69 5.32 14.54
N LEU A 115 20.89 5.19 13.98
CA LEU A 115 21.11 5.35 12.54
C LEU A 115 20.34 4.30 11.72
N ILE A 116 20.37 3.03 12.15
CA ILE A 116 19.63 1.96 11.47
C ILE A 116 18.13 2.26 11.46
N LEU A 117 17.56 2.61 12.62
CA LEU A 117 16.14 2.93 12.71
C LEU A 117 15.79 4.14 11.85
N LEU A 118 16.61 5.19 11.85
CA LEU A 118 16.42 6.36 10.99
C LEU A 118 16.34 5.97 9.50
N VAL A 119 17.27 5.14 9.02
CA VAL A 119 17.28 4.66 7.62
C VAL A 119 16.03 3.86 7.31
N LEU A 120 15.59 2.97 8.19
CA LEU A 120 14.36 2.19 8.00
C LEU A 120 13.13 3.08 7.96
N HIS A 121 13.03 4.07 8.84
CA HIS A 121 11.95 5.04 8.85
C HIS A 121 11.88 5.82 7.53
N ILE A 122 13.02 6.29 7.02
CA ILE A 122 13.10 6.95 5.71
C ILE A 122 12.57 6.02 4.60
N ILE A 123 12.96 4.74 4.59
CA ILE A 123 12.47 3.76 3.62
C ILE A 123 10.94 3.60 3.71
N VAL A 124 10.39 3.51 4.92
CA VAL A 124 8.92 3.43 5.11
C VAL A 124 8.23 4.69 4.58
N VAL A 125 8.74 5.88 4.92
CA VAL A 125 8.20 7.17 4.46
C VAL A 125 8.15 7.23 2.93
N ILE A 126 9.25 6.87 2.26
CA ILE A 126 9.31 6.82 0.79
C ILE A 126 8.31 5.80 0.24
N SER A 127 8.27 4.61 0.84
CA SER A 127 7.34 3.54 0.41
C SER A 127 5.88 3.97 0.53
N CYS A 128 5.51 4.64 1.63
CA CYS A 128 4.18 5.17 1.83
C CYS A 128 3.85 6.29 0.84
N ALA A 129 4.80 7.18 0.54
CA ALA A 129 4.60 8.21 -0.47
C ALA A 129 4.30 7.58 -1.84
N VAL A 130 5.12 6.63 -2.28
CA VAL A 130 4.92 5.88 -3.53
C VAL A 130 3.57 5.15 -3.52
N PHE A 131 3.23 4.47 -2.41
CA PHE A 131 1.94 3.80 -2.24
C PHE A 131 0.77 4.77 -2.49
N ILE A 132 0.79 5.91 -1.82
CA ILE A 132 -0.30 6.90 -1.90
C ILE A 132 -0.41 7.48 -3.31
N VAL A 133 0.72 7.75 -3.98
CA VAL A 133 0.73 8.24 -5.37
C VAL A 133 0.15 7.20 -6.31
N VAL A 134 0.63 5.95 -6.26
CA VAL A 134 0.16 4.86 -7.12
C VAL A 134 -1.34 4.61 -6.91
N TRP A 135 -1.80 4.59 -5.67
CA TRP A 135 -3.23 4.49 -5.33
C TRP A 135 -4.03 5.64 -5.95
N LYS A 136 -3.57 6.88 -5.78
CA LYS A 136 -4.28 8.05 -6.29
C LYS A 136 -4.35 8.05 -7.82
N LEU A 137 -3.26 7.72 -8.51
CA LEU A 137 -3.23 7.59 -9.98
C LEU A 137 -4.19 6.51 -10.47
N SER A 138 -4.20 5.34 -9.83
CA SER A 138 -5.12 4.25 -10.14
C SER A 138 -6.57 4.74 -10.06
N LEU A 139 -6.93 5.42 -8.96
CA LEU A 139 -8.27 5.97 -8.78
C LEU A 139 -8.62 7.07 -9.77
N LEU A 140 -7.71 8.00 -10.06
CA LEU A 140 -7.99 9.10 -10.98
C LEU A 140 -8.32 8.57 -12.38
N ARG A 141 -7.57 7.59 -12.88
CA ARG A 141 -7.85 6.95 -14.18
C ARG A 141 -9.22 6.29 -14.21
N ILE A 142 -9.57 5.52 -13.18
CA ILE A 142 -10.89 4.89 -13.05
C ILE A 142 -12.00 5.96 -12.99
N CYS A 143 -11.81 7.01 -12.19
CA CYS A 143 -12.77 8.10 -12.05
C CYS A 143 -12.99 8.85 -13.36
N ARG A 144 -11.96 9.07 -14.17
CA ARG A 144 -12.12 9.70 -15.49
C ARG A 144 -12.96 8.86 -16.42
N LEU A 145 -12.66 7.57 -16.54
CA LEU A 145 -13.47 6.66 -17.35
C LEU A 145 -14.92 6.66 -16.86
N ARG A 146 -15.11 6.67 -15.54
CA ARG A 146 -16.43 6.73 -14.91
C ARG A 146 -17.19 8.02 -15.25
N ASP A 147 -16.53 9.17 -15.13
CA ASP A 147 -17.13 10.46 -15.43
C ASP A 147 -17.45 10.57 -16.93
N ARG A 148 -16.62 9.95 -17.79
CA ARG A 148 -16.86 9.85 -19.24
C ARG A 148 -18.10 9.03 -19.56
N ILE A 149 -18.25 7.83 -18.98
CA ILE A 149 -19.46 6.99 -19.10
C ILE A 149 -20.71 7.73 -18.61
N ARG A 150 -20.56 8.56 -17.57
CA ARG A 150 -21.66 9.37 -17.04
C ARG A 150 -22.07 10.50 -17.97
N SER A 151 -21.11 11.18 -18.60
CA SER A 151 -21.36 12.31 -19.49
C SER A 151 -21.75 11.92 -20.91
N GLN A 152 -21.53 10.66 -21.29
CA GLN A 152 -21.76 10.20 -22.65
C GLN A 152 -23.24 9.95 -22.92
N ALA A 153 -23.71 10.41 -24.08
CA ALA A 153 -25.03 10.04 -24.60
C ALA A 153 -25.05 8.55 -24.94
N ALA A 154 -26.19 7.89 -24.72
CA ALA A 154 -26.32 6.45 -24.90
C ALA A 154 -25.93 5.99 -26.32
N ASP A 155 -26.29 6.77 -27.35
CA ASP A 155 -26.22 6.36 -28.77
C ASP A 155 -24.95 6.83 -29.51
N LEU A 156 -23.83 7.02 -28.81
CA LEU A 156 -22.58 7.44 -29.45
C LEU A 156 -21.88 6.24 -30.12
N SER A 157 -22.12 6.07 -31.42
CA SER A 157 -21.54 5.00 -32.24
C SER A 157 -20.02 4.89 -32.05
N GLY A 158 -19.53 3.69 -31.73
CA GLY A 158 -18.10 3.43 -31.49
C GLY A 158 -17.56 3.93 -30.15
N GLY A 159 -18.43 4.47 -29.28
CA GLY A 159 -18.08 4.91 -27.93
C GLY A 159 -17.71 3.75 -27.01
N TRP A 160 -18.48 2.66 -27.01
CA TRP A 160 -18.30 1.51 -26.11
C TRP A 160 -17.01 0.70 -26.38
N PRO A 161 -16.60 0.43 -27.64
CA PRO A 161 -15.31 -0.20 -27.92
C PRO A 161 -14.14 0.63 -27.40
N MET A 162 -14.20 1.96 -27.54
CA MET A 162 -13.18 2.87 -27.00
C MET A 162 -13.13 2.81 -25.46
N MET A 163 -14.28 2.80 -24.77
CA MET A 163 -14.31 2.64 -23.31
C MET A 163 -13.77 1.30 -22.84
N THR A 164 -13.99 0.24 -23.62
CA THR A 164 -13.44 -1.10 -23.34
C THR A 164 -11.92 -1.10 -23.39
N ARG A 165 -11.34 -0.51 -24.45
CA ARG A 165 -9.88 -0.36 -24.57
C ARG A 165 -9.30 0.51 -23.46
N GLU A 166 -9.98 1.60 -23.12
CA GLU A 166 -9.57 2.47 -22.01
C GLU A 166 -9.60 1.72 -20.68
N TYR A 167 -10.64 0.92 -20.43
CA TYR A 167 -10.72 0.06 -19.23
C TYR A 167 -9.59 -0.96 -19.17
N GLN A 168 -9.32 -1.67 -20.26
CA GLN A 168 -8.22 -2.64 -20.34
C GLN A 168 -6.86 -1.96 -20.07
N ALA A 169 -6.61 -0.78 -20.65
CA ALA A 169 -5.40 -0.01 -20.38
C ALA A 169 -5.29 0.41 -18.89
N ILE A 170 -6.41 0.67 -18.22
CA ILE A 170 -6.43 0.93 -16.77
C ILE A 170 -6.09 -0.34 -15.99
N VAL A 171 -6.69 -1.48 -16.33
CA VAL A 171 -6.41 -2.78 -15.71
C VAL A 171 -4.93 -3.12 -15.85
N ASP A 172 -4.37 -3.01 -17.06
CA ASP A 172 -2.96 -3.29 -17.34
C ASP A 172 -2.04 -2.35 -16.56
N PHE A 173 -2.37 -1.06 -16.49
CA PHE A 173 -1.62 -0.11 -15.67
C PHE A 173 -1.63 -0.50 -14.19
N VAL A 174 -2.81 -0.81 -13.64
CA VAL A 174 -2.96 -1.22 -12.23
C VAL A 174 -2.20 -2.53 -11.96
N ASP A 175 -2.27 -3.49 -12.87
CA ASP A 175 -1.52 -4.75 -12.77
C ASP A 175 0.01 -4.52 -12.79
N GLU A 176 0.47 -3.65 -13.69
CA GLU A 176 1.88 -3.29 -13.84
C GLU A 176 2.43 -2.64 -12.57
N VAL A 177 1.77 -1.59 -12.08
CA VAL A 177 2.24 -0.86 -10.90
C VAL A 177 2.05 -1.66 -9.62
N TRP A 178 1.00 -2.46 -9.44
CA TRP A 178 0.82 -3.16 -8.16
C TRP A 178 1.44 -4.55 -8.12
N ARG A 179 1.17 -5.39 -9.12
CA ARG A 179 1.56 -6.81 -9.11
C ARG A 179 2.93 -7.02 -9.75
N ARG A 180 3.15 -6.56 -10.98
CA ARG A 180 4.38 -6.87 -11.75
C ARG A 180 5.61 -6.17 -11.17
N SER A 181 5.44 -4.98 -10.60
CA SER A 181 6.50 -4.31 -9.83
C SER A 181 6.93 -5.09 -8.57
N GLY A 182 6.10 -6.02 -8.07
CA GLY A 182 6.26 -6.70 -6.79
C GLY A 182 5.83 -5.87 -5.57
N PHE A 183 5.31 -4.66 -5.80
CA PHE A 183 5.03 -3.70 -4.73
C PHE A 183 3.92 -4.16 -3.78
N SER A 184 2.81 -4.72 -4.29
CA SER A 184 1.74 -5.27 -3.43
C SER A 184 2.24 -6.40 -2.54
N GLY A 185 3.06 -7.30 -3.11
CA GLY A 185 3.69 -8.41 -2.38
C GLY A 185 4.66 -7.93 -1.30
N ALA A 186 5.51 -6.94 -1.60
CA ALA A 186 6.45 -6.39 -0.65
C ALA A 186 5.77 -5.67 0.52
N VAL A 187 4.71 -4.90 0.24
CA VAL A 187 3.90 -4.24 1.27
C VAL A 187 3.20 -5.28 2.15
N MET A 188 2.64 -6.34 1.56
CA MET A 188 1.99 -7.42 2.32
C MET A 188 2.98 -8.23 3.16
N LEU A 189 4.16 -8.53 2.63
CA LEU A 189 5.21 -9.18 3.40
C LEU A 189 5.60 -8.32 4.60
N ARG A 190 5.75 -7.01 4.41
CA ARG A 190 6.06 -6.08 5.50
C ARG A 190 4.99 -6.12 6.59
N PHE A 191 3.71 -6.00 6.21
CA PHE A 191 2.60 -6.08 7.17
C PHE A 191 2.50 -7.44 7.85
N GLY A 192 2.70 -8.54 7.12
CA GLY A 192 2.73 -9.89 7.69
C GLY A 192 3.84 -10.03 8.73
N MET A 193 5.03 -9.50 8.45
CA MET A 193 6.14 -9.48 9.38
C MET A 193 5.87 -8.59 10.61
N ASP A 194 5.16 -7.47 10.44
CA ASP A 194 4.71 -6.66 11.58
C ASP A 194 3.72 -7.42 12.46
N LEU A 195 2.75 -8.12 11.88
CA LEU A 195 1.78 -8.93 12.65
C LEU A 195 2.46 -10.06 13.42
N VAL A 196 3.41 -10.76 12.78
CA VAL A 196 4.23 -11.77 13.43
C VAL A 196 5.00 -11.14 14.59
N PHE A 197 5.62 -9.98 14.36
CA PHE A 197 6.37 -9.26 15.39
C PHE A 197 5.49 -8.92 16.61
N VAL A 198 4.32 -8.33 16.35
CA VAL A 198 3.32 -7.99 17.37
C VAL A 198 2.90 -9.23 18.16
N THR A 199 2.60 -10.33 17.49
CA THR A 199 2.13 -11.58 18.13
C THR A 199 3.18 -12.13 19.09
N PHE A 200 4.45 -12.13 18.69
CA PHE A 200 5.55 -12.56 19.55
C PHE A 200 5.78 -11.61 20.73
N VAL A 201 5.67 -10.30 20.52
CA VAL A 201 5.76 -9.32 21.62
C VAL A 201 4.65 -9.55 22.65
N ILE A 202 3.40 -9.75 22.20
CA ILE A 202 2.27 -10.07 23.08
C ILE A 202 2.50 -11.40 23.82
N ALA A 203 2.98 -12.43 23.14
CA ALA A 203 3.28 -13.73 23.75
C ALA A 203 4.39 -13.63 24.81
N GLY A 204 5.43 -12.84 24.54
CA GLY A 204 6.54 -12.59 25.47
C GLY A 204 6.16 -11.69 26.65
N ALA A 205 5.22 -10.75 26.45
CA ALA A 205 4.71 -9.85 27.49
C ALA A 205 4.04 -10.56 28.66
N LYS A 206 3.61 -11.82 28.48
CA LYS A 206 3.06 -12.66 29.57
C LYS A 206 4.03 -12.88 30.74
N VAL A 207 5.33 -12.57 30.56
CA VAL A 207 6.38 -12.72 31.57
C VAL A 207 6.59 -11.43 32.38
N ASP A 208 6.27 -10.25 31.82
CA ASP A 208 6.40 -8.96 32.51
C ASP A 208 5.48 -7.87 31.87
N MET A 209 4.22 -7.87 32.29
CA MET A 209 3.11 -7.18 31.60
C MET A 209 3.25 -5.65 31.59
N ALA A 210 3.72 -5.01 32.67
CA ALA A 210 3.55 -3.57 32.84
C ALA A 210 4.42 -2.72 31.89
N LEU A 211 5.67 -3.14 31.67
CA LEU A 211 6.63 -2.40 30.84
C LEU A 211 6.41 -2.66 29.34
N VAL A 212 6.13 -3.92 28.98
CA VAL A 212 5.93 -4.32 27.58
C VAL A 212 4.61 -3.76 27.05
N VAL A 213 3.56 -3.70 27.86
CA VAL A 213 2.25 -3.19 27.44
C VAL A 213 2.28 -1.70 27.09
N ARG A 214 2.98 -0.85 27.86
CA ARG A 214 2.98 0.60 27.60
C ARG A 214 3.75 0.98 26.33
N GLU A 215 4.98 0.48 26.18
CA GLU A 215 5.84 0.82 25.04
C GLU A 215 5.41 0.08 23.77
N SER A 216 4.89 -1.15 23.87
CA SER A 216 4.53 -1.94 22.68
C SER A 216 3.14 -1.60 22.14
N TRP A 217 2.20 -1.10 22.94
CA TRP A 217 0.84 -0.85 22.46
C TRP A 217 0.79 0.19 21.35
N LEU A 218 1.52 1.30 21.50
CA LEU A 218 1.56 2.35 20.49
C LEU A 218 2.07 1.80 19.15
N TRP A 219 3.09 0.95 19.19
CA TRP A 219 3.62 0.29 18.00
C TRP A 219 2.59 -0.63 17.35
N ILE A 220 1.89 -1.44 18.13
CA ILE A 220 0.87 -2.35 17.60
C ILE A 220 -0.28 -1.56 16.96
N ILE A 221 -0.79 -0.52 17.63
CA ILE A 221 -1.87 0.33 17.12
C ILE A 221 -1.46 0.96 15.80
N VAL A 222 -0.24 1.51 15.70
CA VAL A 222 0.27 2.12 14.46
C VAL A 222 0.35 1.08 13.33
N GLN A 223 0.80 -0.15 13.61
CA GLN A 223 0.88 -1.19 12.58
C GLN A 223 -0.49 -1.67 12.13
N VAL A 224 -1.42 -1.88 13.06
CA VAL A 224 -2.80 -2.28 12.73
C VAL A 224 -3.49 -1.19 11.92
N ALA A 225 -3.35 0.08 12.32
CA ALA A 225 -3.89 1.21 11.59
C ALA A 225 -3.30 1.29 10.17
N ALA A 226 -1.98 1.14 10.02
CA ALA A 226 -1.32 1.15 8.72
C ALA A 226 -1.81 0.03 7.79
N LEU A 227 -1.97 -1.19 8.33
CA LEU A 227 -2.53 -2.33 7.59
C LEU A 227 -3.97 -2.06 7.16
N CYS A 228 -4.81 -1.56 8.07
CA CYS A 228 -6.21 -1.25 7.78
C CYS A 228 -6.33 -0.18 6.70
N VAL A 229 -5.55 0.90 6.80
CA VAL A 229 -5.50 1.97 5.79
C VAL A 229 -5.02 1.45 4.44
N GLY A 230 -3.98 0.61 4.41
CA GLY A 230 -3.47 -0.01 3.18
C GLY A 230 -4.51 -0.89 2.49
N LEU A 231 -5.16 -1.78 3.26
CA LEU A 231 -6.22 -2.66 2.76
C LEU A 231 -7.43 -1.86 2.27
N TYR A 232 -7.81 -0.80 2.99
CA TYR A 232 -8.87 0.12 2.57
C TYR A 232 -8.56 0.75 1.21
N PHE A 233 -7.35 1.28 1.02
CA PHE A 233 -6.95 1.89 -0.24
C PHE A 233 -6.97 0.91 -1.41
N TRP A 234 -6.51 -0.33 -1.21
CA TRP A 234 -6.61 -1.37 -2.24
C TRP A 234 -8.05 -1.78 -2.55
N ALA A 235 -8.85 -1.98 -1.51
CA ALA A 235 -10.27 -2.32 -1.65
C ALA A 235 -11.06 -1.21 -2.35
N GLN A 236 -10.65 0.05 -2.17
CA GLN A 236 -11.28 1.18 -2.81
C GLN A 236 -11.10 1.17 -4.34
N ILE A 237 -9.92 0.79 -4.85
CA ILE A 237 -9.68 0.64 -6.30
C ILE A 237 -10.72 -0.30 -6.90
N HIS A 238 -10.87 -1.48 -6.31
CA HIS A 238 -11.88 -2.45 -6.73
C HIS A 238 -13.31 -1.91 -6.60
N SER A 239 -13.62 -1.18 -5.52
CA SER A 239 -14.98 -0.69 -5.29
C SER A 239 -15.48 0.31 -6.33
N VAL A 240 -14.59 1.15 -6.87
CA VAL A 240 -14.96 2.12 -7.90
C VAL A 240 -15.18 1.43 -9.25
N CYS A 241 -14.57 0.26 -9.46
CA CYS A 241 -14.71 -0.51 -10.70
C CYS A 241 -15.96 -1.39 -10.75
N SER A 242 -16.08 -2.35 -9.83
CA SER A 242 -17.00 -3.49 -9.99
C SER A 242 -17.86 -3.80 -8.76
N SER A 243 -17.81 -2.99 -7.70
CA SER A 243 -18.52 -3.34 -6.46
C SER A 243 -20.03 -3.16 -6.55
N ASP A 244 -20.76 -4.25 -6.34
CA ASP A 244 -22.21 -4.28 -6.14
C ASP A 244 -22.64 -3.50 -4.88
N ALA A 245 -21.77 -3.43 -3.86
CA ALA A 245 -22.03 -2.71 -2.61
C ALA A 245 -21.93 -1.17 -2.72
N TYR A 246 -21.47 -0.65 -3.86
CA TYR A 246 -21.46 0.80 -4.18
C TYR A 246 -22.38 1.08 -5.38
N PRO A 247 -23.69 0.78 -5.28
CA PRO A 247 -24.60 0.65 -6.43
C PRO A 247 -24.90 1.95 -7.17
N LYS A 248 -24.40 3.11 -6.70
CA LYS A 248 -24.73 4.41 -7.30
C LYS A 248 -23.60 5.04 -8.13
N GLN A 249 -22.36 4.55 -8.04
CA GLN A 249 -21.19 5.20 -8.65
C GLN A 249 -20.08 4.26 -9.16
N SER A 250 -20.23 2.94 -9.13
CA SER A 250 -19.25 2.06 -9.79
C SER A 250 -19.35 2.17 -11.31
N LEU A 251 -18.25 1.90 -12.03
CA LEU A 251 -18.25 1.87 -13.51
C LEU A 251 -19.38 0.99 -14.06
N LEU A 252 -19.53 -0.21 -13.50
CA LEU A 252 -20.56 -1.16 -13.90
C LEU A 252 -21.97 -0.65 -13.61
N SER A 253 -22.20 -0.01 -12.46
CA SER A 253 -23.51 0.58 -12.14
C SER A 253 -23.91 1.74 -13.06
N LEU A 254 -22.94 2.52 -13.54
CA LEU A 254 -23.20 3.61 -14.47
C LEU A 254 -23.42 3.10 -15.89
N ALA A 255 -22.61 2.15 -16.34
CA ALA A 255 -22.79 1.52 -17.64
C ALA A 255 -24.14 0.79 -17.72
N ALA A 256 -24.59 0.13 -16.65
CA ALA A 256 -25.89 -0.51 -16.60
C ALA A 256 -27.08 0.45 -16.80
N ARG A 257 -26.94 1.75 -16.53
CA ARG A 257 -28.01 2.75 -16.74
C ARG A 257 -28.31 3.03 -18.21
N HIS A 258 -27.40 2.63 -19.10
CA HIS A 258 -27.58 2.76 -20.54
C HIS A 258 -28.33 1.56 -21.15
N LEU A 259 -28.57 0.49 -20.38
CA LEU A 259 -29.35 -0.66 -20.83
C LEU A 259 -30.75 -0.23 -21.27
N GLY A 260 -31.17 -0.71 -22.45
CA GLY A 260 -32.48 -0.40 -23.03
C GLY A 260 -32.58 0.97 -23.73
N ARG A 261 -31.49 1.75 -23.79
CA ARG A 261 -31.43 3.05 -24.48
C ARG A 261 -30.47 3.07 -25.67
N LEU A 262 -30.06 1.90 -26.16
CA LEU A 262 -29.01 1.75 -27.16
C LEU A 262 -29.57 1.26 -28.49
N SER A 263 -28.96 1.70 -29.59
CA SER A 263 -29.13 1.06 -30.89
C SER A 263 -28.71 -0.42 -30.84
N ARG A 264 -29.20 -1.25 -31.77
CA ARG A 264 -28.86 -2.69 -31.81
C ARG A 264 -27.35 -2.95 -31.91
N GLN A 265 -26.64 -2.12 -32.68
CA GLN A 265 -25.20 -2.27 -32.85
C GLN A 265 -24.45 -1.87 -31.57
N ASP A 266 -24.83 -0.74 -30.96
CA ASP A 266 -24.21 -0.26 -29.73
C ASP A 266 -24.51 -1.16 -28.52
N ALA A 267 -25.65 -1.86 -28.53
CA ALA A 267 -26.01 -2.82 -27.50
C ALA A 267 -25.01 -4.00 -27.43
N VAL A 268 -24.51 -4.48 -28.58
CA VAL A 268 -23.50 -5.55 -28.63
C VAL A 268 -22.18 -5.07 -28.03
N ASP A 269 -21.71 -3.89 -28.42
CA ASP A 269 -20.46 -3.33 -27.93
C ASP A 269 -20.54 -2.96 -26.44
N HIS A 270 -21.69 -2.42 -26.00
CA HIS A 270 -21.99 -2.16 -24.59
C HIS A 270 -21.98 -3.44 -23.76
N GLN A 271 -22.59 -4.52 -24.25
CA GLN A 271 -22.56 -5.81 -23.57
C GLN A 271 -21.12 -6.35 -23.49
N GLY A 272 -20.33 -6.22 -24.56
CA GLY A 272 -18.91 -6.55 -24.56
C GLY A 272 -18.11 -5.76 -23.52
N PHE A 273 -18.38 -4.46 -23.36
CA PHE A 273 -17.82 -3.65 -22.28
C PHE A 273 -18.22 -4.18 -20.89
N MET A 274 -19.51 -4.43 -20.68
CA MET A 274 -20.03 -4.94 -19.40
C MET A 274 -19.40 -6.28 -19.01
N ASP A 275 -19.27 -7.19 -19.98
CA ASP A 275 -18.66 -8.50 -19.77
C ASP A 275 -17.14 -8.37 -19.54
N CYS A 276 -16.46 -7.44 -20.21
CA CYS A 276 -15.07 -7.12 -19.95
C CYS A 276 -14.86 -6.64 -18.50
N VAL A 277 -15.69 -5.70 -18.01
CA VAL A 277 -15.57 -5.17 -16.63
C VAL A 277 -15.86 -6.25 -15.58
N LYS A 278 -16.79 -7.17 -15.86
CA LYS A 278 -17.09 -8.30 -14.96
C LYS A 278 -15.99 -9.37 -14.98
N GLY A 279 -15.47 -9.69 -16.16
CA GLY A 279 -14.46 -10.72 -16.35
C GLY A 279 -13.05 -10.30 -15.91
N LEU A 280 -12.74 -9.00 -15.95
CA LEU A 280 -11.43 -8.43 -15.61
C LEU A 280 -11.57 -7.33 -14.54
N PRO A 281 -11.98 -7.66 -13.30
CA PRO A 281 -12.20 -6.66 -12.28
C PRO A 281 -10.89 -5.95 -11.91
N CYS A 282 -10.79 -4.68 -12.29
CA CYS A 282 -9.65 -3.83 -11.94
C CYS A 282 -9.47 -3.72 -10.42
N GLY A 283 -8.30 -4.09 -9.91
CA GLY A 283 -7.95 -3.97 -8.51
C GLY A 283 -6.61 -4.62 -8.19
N VAL A 284 -6.25 -4.61 -6.90
CA VAL A 284 -4.95 -5.13 -6.45
C VAL A 284 -5.07 -6.60 -6.10
N HIS A 285 -4.28 -7.42 -6.79
CA HIS A 285 -4.11 -8.85 -6.49
C HIS A 285 -2.93 -9.06 -5.54
N ILE A 286 -3.16 -9.83 -4.48
CA ILE A 286 -2.13 -10.25 -3.53
C ILE A 286 -1.91 -11.77 -3.69
N GLY A 287 -0.89 -12.17 -4.46
CA GLY A 287 -0.45 -13.57 -4.59
C GLY A 287 -1.61 -14.58 -4.62
N HIS A 288 -1.61 -15.53 -3.67
CA HIS A 288 -2.66 -16.55 -3.52
C HIS A 288 -3.94 -16.06 -2.81
N ALA A 289 -3.92 -14.89 -2.15
CA ALA A 289 -5.10 -14.34 -1.48
C ALA A 289 -6.13 -13.77 -2.48
N GLY A 290 -5.69 -13.52 -3.72
CA GLY A 290 -6.53 -13.02 -4.80
C GLY A 290 -6.81 -11.53 -4.70
N LEU A 291 -7.94 -11.10 -5.26
CA LEU A 291 -8.34 -9.70 -5.40
C LEU A 291 -8.81 -9.09 -4.07
N VAL A 292 -8.28 -7.92 -3.73
CA VAL A 292 -8.68 -7.16 -2.53
C VAL A 292 -9.95 -6.37 -2.82
N SER A 293 -11.00 -6.62 -2.05
CA SER A 293 -12.30 -5.95 -2.24
C SER A 293 -12.90 -5.49 -0.90
N MET A 294 -13.76 -4.46 -0.97
CA MET A 294 -14.45 -3.93 0.21
C MET A 294 -15.33 -4.97 0.91
N ARG A 295 -15.79 -6.01 0.20
CA ARG A 295 -16.52 -7.13 0.80
C ARG A 295 -15.64 -7.95 1.76
N ARG A 296 -14.35 -8.11 1.43
CA ARG A 296 -13.37 -8.86 2.24
C ARG A 296 -12.76 -7.98 3.34
N VAL A 297 -12.52 -6.71 3.04
CA VAL A 297 -11.85 -5.77 3.95
C VAL A 297 -12.82 -5.11 4.93
N GLY A 298 -14.09 -4.92 4.55
CA GLY A 298 -15.11 -4.23 5.34
C GLY A 298 -15.30 -4.78 6.77
N PRO A 299 -15.37 -6.11 6.99
CA PRO A 299 -15.46 -6.67 8.33
C PRO A 299 -14.23 -6.36 9.20
N ILE A 300 -13.03 -6.36 8.61
CA ILE A 300 -11.77 -6.07 9.32
C ILE A 300 -11.74 -4.60 9.75
N LEU A 301 -12.15 -3.69 8.86
CA LEU A 301 -12.21 -2.25 9.15
C LEU A 301 -13.25 -1.88 10.21
N ARG A 302 -14.26 -2.73 10.47
CA ARG A 302 -15.25 -2.47 11.53
C ARG A 302 -14.75 -2.91 12.91
N LEU A 303 -13.72 -3.75 12.96
CA LEU A 303 -13.12 -4.28 14.18
C LEU A 303 -11.91 -3.46 14.65
N ALA A 304 -11.31 -2.69 13.74
CA ALA A 304 -10.19 -1.78 14.00
C ALA A 304 -10.69 -0.38 14.36
#